data_AF-A0A316QQM4-F1
#
_entry.id   AF-A0A316QQM4-F1
#
_cell.length_a   1.000
_cell.length_b   1.000
_cell.length_c   1.000
_cell.angle_alpha   90.00
_cell.angle_beta   90.00
_cell.angle_gamma   90.00
#
_symmetry.space_group_name_H-M   'P 1'
#
loop_
_entity.id
_entity.type
_entity.pdbx_description
1 polymer ?
#
loop_
_entity_poly.entity_id
_entity_poly.type
_entity_poly.pdbx_seq_one_letter_code
_entity_poly.pdbx_strand_id
1 'polypeptide(L)'
;MTENKELERRDIVIDREMEVDDDNPHQINFYIETWFDVDRKFDLNINAEDGTWLNMYGKYDPYADDLQIECEISREESGGTYFDYTPTGNETKLIKDMLAEKLKYEHHQTPQEFCEQYADEEQTLGG
;
A
#
# COMPACT_ATOMS: atom_id res chain seq x y z
N MET A 1 3.47 -10.73 -12.99
CA MET A 1 2.51 -11.56 -12.26
C MET A 1 2.66 -12.96 -12.80
N THR A 2 2.77 -13.94 -11.93
CA THR A 2 2.95 -15.35 -12.33
C THR A 2 1.69 -15.91 -13.00
N GLU A 3 1.78 -17.11 -13.55
CA GLU A 3 0.62 -17.81 -14.11
C GLU A 3 -0.50 -18.02 -13.08
N ASN A 4 -0.15 -18.20 -11.81
CA ASN A 4 -1.05 -18.38 -10.68
C ASN A 4 -1.64 -17.07 -10.13
N LYS A 5 -1.47 -15.96 -10.85
CA LYS A 5 -1.89 -14.61 -10.44
C LYS A 5 -1.16 -14.05 -9.20
N GLU A 6 -0.01 -14.61 -8.81
CA GLU A 6 0.81 -14.05 -7.73
C GLU A 6 1.63 -12.85 -8.23
N LEU A 7 1.66 -11.76 -7.45
CA LEU A 7 2.45 -10.58 -7.73
C LEU A 7 3.97 -10.85 -7.60
N GLU A 8 4.72 -10.21 -8.48
CA GLU A 8 6.17 -10.16 -8.51
C GLU A 8 6.61 -8.70 -8.34
N ARG A 9 7.87 -8.49 -7.96
CA ARG A 9 8.41 -7.13 -7.73
C ARG A 9 8.19 -6.14 -8.87
N ARG A 10 8.17 -6.61 -10.12
CA ARG A 10 7.97 -5.78 -11.32
C ARG A 10 6.52 -5.35 -11.54
N ASP A 11 5.59 -5.94 -10.80
CA ASP A 11 4.17 -5.70 -10.96
C ASP A 11 3.69 -4.51 -10.12
N ILE A 12 4.44 -4.12 -9.09
CA ILE A 12 4.04 -3.06 -8.17
C ILE A 12 5.20 -2.13 -7.90
N VAL A 13 4.88 -0.90 -7.52
CA VAL A 13 5.84 0.07 -6.98
C VAL A 13 5.24 0.65 -5.69
N ILE A 14 6.03 0.68 -4.63
CA ILE A 14 5.67 1.42 -3.41
C ILE A 14 6.04 2.89 -3.64
N ASP A 15 5.04 3.76 -3.55
CA ASP A 15 5.26 5.20 -3.71
C ASP A 15 6.16 5.74 -2.59
N ARG A 16 6.72 6.92 -2.81
CA ARG A 16 7.47 7.65 -1.77
C ARG A 16 6.53 8.33 -0.77
N GLU A 17 5.30 8.64 -1.18
CA GLU A 17 4.30 9.26 -0.33
C GLU A 17 3.72 8.19 0.60
N MET A 18 4.15 8.26 1.85
CA MET A 18 3.70 7.40 2.94
C MET A 18 3.60 8.23 4.22
N GLU A 19 2.64 7.88 5.06
CA GLU A 19 2.32 8.60 6.28
C GLU A 19 2.04 7.62 7.41
N VAL A 20 2.30 8.05 8.64
CA VAL A 20 1.83 7.34 9.82
C VAL A 20 0.39 7.78 10.08
N ASP A 21 -0.48 6.84 10.41
CA ASP A 21 -1.89 7.13 10.67
C ASP A 21 -2.06 7.95 11.95
N ASP A 22 -2.79 9.07 11.86
CA ASP A 22 -3.01 10.00 12.97
C ASP A 22 -3.78 9.37 14.15
N ASP A 23 -4.69 8.44 13.87
CA ASP A 23 -5.48 7.75 14.89
C ASP A 23 -4.79 6.47 15.40
N ASN A 24 -3.83 5.94 14.62
CA ASN A 24 -3.04 4.77 14.95
C ASN A 24 -1.54 4.98 14.63
N PRO A 25 -0.72 5.49 15.56
CA PRO A 25 0.68 5.81 15.31
C PRO A 25 1.57 4.59 14.99
N HIS A 26 1.02 3.37 15.07
CA HIS A 26 1.69 2.15 14.66
C HIS A 26 1.40 1.76 13.20
N GLN A 27 0.50 2.44 12.50
CA GLN A 27 0.12 2.09 11.13
C GLN A 27 0.78 3.03 10.14
N ILE A 28 1.36 2.45 9.10
CA ILE A 28 1.90 3.17 7.95
C ILE A 28 0.91 3.01 6.80
N ASN A 29 0.39 4.13 6.30
CA ASN A 29 -0.44 4.22 5.10
C ASN A 29 0.46 4.57 3.91
N PHE A 30 0.36 3.83 2.81
CA PHE A 30 1.19 4.05 1.61
C PHE A 30 0.46 3.67 0.33
N TYR A 31 0.78 4.37 -0.76
CA TYR A 31 0.26 4.07 -2.09
C TYR A 31 1.09 2.96 -2.77
N ILE A 32 0.38 2.06 -3.46
CA ILE A 32 0.95 1.00 -4.28
C ILE A 32 0.51 1.24 -5.72
N GLU A 33 1.45 1.64 -6.57
CA GLU A 33 1.21 1.78 -8.01
C GLU A 33 1.12 0.39 -8.66
N THR A 34 0.11 0.20 -9.50
CA THR A 34 -0.16 -1.09 -10.15
C THR A 34 0.40 -1.12 -11.59
N TRP A 35 1.27 -2.09 -11.87
CA TRP A 35 1.93 -2.31 -13.17
C TRP A 35 1.58 -3.69 -13.75
N PHE A 36 0.50 -4.31 -13.26
CA PHE A 36 -0.02 -5.60 -13.72
C PHE A 36 -1.43 -5.48 -14.30
N ASP A 37 -1.89 -6.56 -14.91
CA ASP A 37 -3.27 -6.69 -15.40
C ASP A 37 -4.24 -6.86 -14.22
N VAL A 38 -4.80 -5.73 -13.76
CA VAL A 38 -5.73 -5.65 -12.62
C VAL A 38 -7.04 -6.41 -12.87
N ASP A 39 -7.52 -6.44 -14.12
CA ASP A 39 -8.70 -7.20 -14.51
C ASP A 39 -8.47 -8.69 -14.33
N ARG A 40 -7.33 -9.19 -14.81
CA ARG A 40 -6.96 -10.60 -14.61
C ARG A 40 -6.73 -10.93 -13.14
N LYS A 41 -6.11 -10.04 -12.36
CA LYS A 41 -5.78 -10.30 -10.95
C LYS A 41 -7.04 -10.44 -10.10
N PHE A 42 -7.96 -9.49 -10.23
CA PHE A 42 -9.13 -9.35 -9.35
C PHE A 42 -10.44 -9.83 -9.99
N ASP A 43 -10.36 -10.43 -11.19
CA ASP A 43 -11.52 -10.86 -11.99
C ASP A 43 -12.51 -9.69 -12.22
N LEU A 44 -11.94 -8.55 -12.64
CA LEU A 44 -12.65 -7.30 -12.97
C LEU A 44 -12.75 -7.12 -14.50
N ASN A 45 -13.41 -6.04 -14.92
CA ASN A 45 -13.52 -5.62 -16.32
C ASN A 45 -13.46 -4.08 -16.43
N ILE A 46 -12.50 -3.46 -15.73
CA ILE A 46 -12.38 -2.00 -15.64
C ILE A 46 -11.53 -1.41 -16.77
N ASN A 47 -10.60 -2.16 -17.36
CA ASN A 47 -9.80 -1.64 -18.48
C ASN A 47 -10.62 -1.43 -19.76
N ALA A 48 -11.83 -1.98 -19.81
CA ALA A 48 -12.80 -1.74 -20.87
C ALA A 48 -13.65 -0.47 -20.65
N GLU A 49 -13.60 0.12 -19.45
CA GLU A 49 -14.31 1.34 -19.09
C GLU A 49 -13.34 2.54 -19.22
N ASP A 50 -13.56 3.41 -20.20
CA ASP A 50 -12.76 4.63 -20.38
C ASP A 50 -12.77 5.48 -19.09
N GLY A 51 -11.61 6.02 -18.70
CA GLY A 51 -11.49 6.84 -17.48
C GLY A 51 -11.61 6.05 -16.17
N THR A 52 -11.32 4.74 -16.20
CA THR A 52 -11.34 3.88 -15.01
C THR A 52 -9.97 3.28 -14.74
N TRP A 53 -9.51 3.34 -13.49
CA TRP A 53 -8.27 2.70 -13.04
C TRP A 53 -8.40 2.16 -11.62
N LEU A 54 -7.44 1.34 -11.21
CA LEU A 54 -7.39 0.77 -9.86
C LEU A 54 -6.20 1.33 -9.10
N ASN A 55 -6.49 1.92 -7.95
CA ASN A 55 -5.52 2.33 -6.93
C ASN A 55 -5.44 1.24 -5.86
N MET A 56 -4.24 1.02 -5.32
CA MET A 56 -4.03 0.14 -4.17
C MET A 56 -3.39 0.94 -3.04
N TYR A 57 -3.94 0.82 -1.84
CA TYR A 57 -3.41 1.45 -0.63
C TYR A 57 -3.09 0.39 0.40
N GLY A 58 -1.86 0.41 0.90
CA GLY A 58 -1.42 -0.47 1.97
C GLY A 58 -1.53 0.20 3.33
N LYS A 59 -1.98 -0.57 4.33
CA LYS A 59 -2.01 -0.22 5.75
C LYS A 59 -1.18 -1.26 6.48
N TYR A 60 0.02 -0.91 6.93
CA TYR A 60 0.94 -1.84 7.58
C TYR A 60 1.22 -1.45 9.03
N ASP A 61 0.98 -2.37 9.95
CA ASP A 61 1.42 -2.29 11.34
C ASP A 61 2.69 -3.16 11.52
N PRO A 62 3.88 -2.54 11.69
CA PRO A 62 5.14 -3.27 11.85
C PRO A 62 5.33 -3.87 13.25
N TYR A 63 4.46 -3.58 14.21
CA TYR A 63 4.48 -4.16 15.56
C TYR A 63 3.59 -5.40 15.66
N ALA A 64 2.42 -5.36 15.01
CA ALA A 64 1.52 -6.50 14.88
C ALA A 64 1.88 -7.45 13.72
N ASP A 65 2.77 -7.00 12.82
CA ASP A 65 3.08 -7.65 11.54
C ASP A 65 1.84 -7.88 10.66
N ASP A 66 0.87 -6.95 10.72
CA ASP A 66 -0.40 -7.02 9.99
C ASP A 66 -0.37 -6.08 8.79
N LEU A 67 -0.72 -6.61 7.61
CA LEU A 67 -0.81 -5.84 6.36
C LEU A 67 -2.21 -6.00 5.78
N GLN A 68 -2.89 -4.88 5.60
CA GLN A 68 -4.18 -4.80 4.93
C GLN A 68 -4.03 -3.97 3.66
N ILE A 69 -4.69 -4.41 2.59
CA ILE A 69 -4.72 -3.67 1.33
C ILE A 69 -6.16 -3.28 1.03
N GLU A 70 -6.36 -2.01 0.72
CA GLU A 70 -7.62 -1.46 0.24
C GLU A 70 -7.46 -1.09 -1.23
N CYS A 71 -8.33 -1.60 -2.08
CA CYS A 71 -8.33 -1.29 -3.50
C CYS A 71 -9.47 -0.32 -3.81
N GLU A 72 -9.18 0.72 -4.58
CA GLU A 72 -10.16 1.68 -5.06
C GLU A 72 -10.23 1.59 -6.59
N ILE A 73 -11.42 1.30 -7.11
CA ILE A 73 -11.72 1.46 -8.53
C ILE A 73 -12.22 2.88 -8.73
N SER A 74 -11.36 3.76 -9.21
CA SER A 74 -11.67 5.16 -9.47
C SER A 74 -12.25 5.32 -10.88
N ARG A 75 -13.32 6.11 -11.00
CA ARG A 75 -13.97 6.48 -12.26
C ARG A 75 -14.08 8.00 -12.34
N GLU A 76 -13.58 8.59 -13.43
CA GLU A 76 -13.55 10.06 -13.59
C GLU A 76 -14.90 10.75 -13.31
N GLU A 77 -16.00 10.13 -13.73
CA GLU A 77 -17.33 10.76 -13.73
C GLU A 77 -18.24 10.34 -12.56
N SER A 78 -17.95 9.24 -11.86
CA SER A 78 -18.89 8.63 -10.91
C SER A 78 -18.30 8.31 -9.53
N GLY A 79 -17.04 8.64 -9.29
CA GLY A 79 -16.36 8.41 -8.02
C GLY A 79 -15.78 7.00 -7.88
N GLY A 80 -15.20 6.74 -6.70
CA GLY A 80 -14.52 5.49 -6.38
C GLY A 80 -15.43 4.44 -5.76
N THR A 81 -15.19 3.17 -6.08
CA THR A 81 -15.72 2.02 -5.32
C THR A 81 -14.58 1.25 -4.68
N TYR A 82 -14.74 0.89 -3.41
CA TYR A 82 -13.67 0.31 -2.60
C TYR A 82 -13.94 -1.17 -2.29
N PHE A 83 -12.87 -1.96 -2.22
CA PHE A 83 -12.92 -3.33 -1.72
C PHE A 83 -11.60 -3.72 -1.04
N ASP A 84 -11.69 -4.59 -0.04
CA ASP A 84 -10.52 -5.11 0.65
C ASP A 84 -9.85 -6.23 -0.15
N TYR A 85 -8.53 -6.23 -0.15
CA TYR A 85 -7.71 -7.28 -0.70
C TYR A 85 -6.83 -7.90 0.39
N THR A 86 -6.93 -9.21 0.56
CA THR A 86 -6.02 -9.98 1.41
C THR A 86 -4.93 -10.60 0.53
N PRO A 87 -3.68 -10.12 0.59
CA PRO A 87 -2.59 -10.69 -0.20
C PRO A 87 -2.26 -12.11 0.27
N THR A 88 -1.64 -12.90 -0.61
CA THR A 88 -1.09 -14.20 -0.20
C THR A 88 0.14 -14.01 0.68
N GLY A 89 0.60 -15.08 1.36
CA GLY A 89 1.82 -14.99 2.16
C GLY A 89 3.06 -14.53 1.38
N ASN A 90 3.15 -14.86 0.09
CA ASN A 90 4.26 -14.42 -0.76
C ASN A 90 4.15 -12.93 -1.09
N GLU A 91 2.95 -12.46 -1.41
CA GLU A 91 2.69 -11.06 -1.74
C GLU A 91 2.81 -10.16 -0.52
N THR A 92 2.30 -10.61 0.63
CA THR A 92 2.47 -9.92 1.91
C THR A 92 3.96 -9.73 2.20
N LYS A 93 4.77 -10.78 2.03
CA LYS A 93 6.21 -10.67 2.20
C LYS A 93 6.83 -9.71 1.18
N LEU A 94 6.46 -9.82 -0.10
CA LEU A 94 6.96 -8.95 -1.15
C LEU A 94 6.67 -7.47 -0.86
N ILE A 95 5.42 -7.13 -0.50
CA ILE A 95 5.00 -5.76 -0.22
C ILE A 95 5.74 -5.22 1.00
N LYS A 96 5.84 -5.99 2.09
CA LYS A 96 6.58 -5.60 3.29
C LYS A 96 8.07 -5.38 3.01
N ASP A 97 8.70 -6.28 2.25
CA ASP A 97 10.12 -6.15 1.86
C ASP A 97 10.32 -4.86 1.02
N MET A 98 9.43 -4.60 0.05
CA MET A 98 9.50 -3.40 -0.79
C MET A 98 9.25 -2.10 -0.01
N LEU A 99 8.30 -2.09 0.94
CA LEU A 99 8.06 -0.96 1.83
C LEU A 99 9.29 -0.67 2.69
N ALA A 100 9.85 -1.69 3.33
CA ALA A 100 11.04 -1.54 4.17
C ALA A 100 12.25 -1.02 3.37
N GLU A 101 12.45 -1.50 2.14
CA GLU A 101 13.49 -0.99 1.24
C GLU A 101 13.24 0.48 0.86
N LYS A 102 12.00 0.86 0.57
CA LYS A 102 11.62 2.24 0.21
C LYS A 102 11.86 3.20 1.37
N LEU A 103 11.38 2.85 2.57
CA LEU A 103 11.66 3.60 3.81
C LEU A 103 13.16 3.72 4.08
N LYS A 104 13.92 2.65 3.88
CA LYS A 104 15.36 2.68 4.09
C LYS A 104 16.07 3.61 3.11
N TYR A 105 15.59 3.66 1.87
CA TYR A 105 16.17 4.50 0.83
C TYR A 105 15.81 5.98 1.00
N GLU A 106 14.54 6.30 1.25
CA GLU A 106 14.04 7.69 1.32
C GLU A 106 14.27 8.33 2.70
N HIS A 107 14.07 7.57 3.79
CA HIS A 107 14.08 8.09 5.17
C HIS A 107 15.23 7.55 6.03
N HIS A 108 16.00 6.58 5.52
CA HIS A 108 17.06 5.87 6.27
C HIS A 108 16.57 5.06 7.47
N GLN A 109 15.27 4.79 7.54
CA GLN A 109 14.59 4.13 8.66
C GLN A 109 14.07 2.74 8.30
N THR A 110 13.86 1.94 9.32
CA THR A 110 12.99 0.77 9.29
C THR A 110 11.51 1.20 9.46
N PRO A 111 10.54 0.33 9.12
CA PRO A 111 9.12 0.61 9.39
C PRO A 111 8.82 1.02 10.84
N GLN A 112 9.42 0.36 11.83
CA GLN A 112 9.21 0.72 13.23
C GLN A 112 9.80 2.09 13.58
N GLU A 113 11.02 2.39 13.14
CA GLU A 113 11.65 3.71 13.37
C GLU A 113 10.87 4.85 12.70
N PHE A 114 10.21 4.58 11.57
CA PHE A 114 9.36 5.56 10.89
C PHE A 114 8.13 5.92 11.72
N CYS A 115 7.47 4.92 12.33
CA CYS A 115 6.38 5.13 13.29
C CYS A 115 6.85 5.89 14.54
N GLU A 116 8.02 5.53 15.09
CA GLU A 116 8.56 6.15 16.30
C GLU A 116 8.86 7.65 16.13
N GLN A 117 9.42 8.04 14.97
CA GLN A 117 9.70 9.46 14.70
C GLN A 117 8.42 10.30 14.75
N TYR A 118 7.31 9.80 14.20
CA TYR A 118 6.05 10.53 14.19
C TYR A 118 5.49 10.70 15.60
N ALA A 119 5.56 9.65 16.42
CA ALA A 119 5.13 9.69 17.82
C ALA A 119 5.94 10.70 18.66
N ASP A 120 7.24 10.86 18.38
CA ASP A 120 8.10 11.85 19.04
C ASP A 120 7.79 13.28 18.54
N GLU A 121 7.54 13.48 17.25
CA GLU A 121 7.22 14.78 16.65
C GLU A 121 5.92 15.37 17.22
N GLU A 122 4.86 14.56 17.35
CA GLU A 122 3.59 14.98 17.98
C GLU A 122 3.79 15.47 19.43
N GLN A 123 4.67 14.82 20.19
CA GLN A 123 4.95 15.23 21.58
C GLN A 123 5.68 16.58 21.68
N THR A 124 6.42 16.99 20.66
CA THR A 124 7.15 18.27 20.66
C THR A 124 6.32 19.49 20.25
N LEU A 125 5.25 19.30 19.47
CA LEU A 125 4.38 20.39 19.02
C LEU A 125 3.23 20.70 20.00
N GLY A 126 2.98 19.82 20.98
CA GLY A 126 1.96 19.99 22.02
C GLY A 126 2.46 20.58 23.36
N GLY A 127 3.71 21.04 23.44
CA GLY A 127 4.37 21.53 24.67
C GLY A 127 4.33 23.05 24.88
#